data_AF-A0A3S4ISW2-F1
#
_entry.id   AF-A0A3S4ISW2-F1
#
_cell.length_a   1.000
_cell.length_b   1.000
_cell.length_c   1.000
_cell.angle_alpha   90.00
_cell.angle_beta   90.00
_cell.angle_gamma   90.00
#
_symmetry.space_group_name_H-M   'P 1'
#
loop_
_entity.id
_entity.type
_entity.pdbx_description
1 polymer ?
#
loop_
_entity_poly.entity_id
_entity_poly.type
_entity_poly.pdbx_seq_one_letter_code
_entity_poly.pdbx_strand_id
1 'polypeptide(L)'
;MLSPAETLGISVRFYSLDAAFAPTDDLQPENGDWVLAVNYFGLVDNLAQSLMERFNPQQIVWDHSQAFFSAPQPGLATIYSPRKFFGVPDGGMLAGAIQVDIPPTEESASLQRTEHLLIRLAQGAEAGYTAYRQAEQTLEELPGEGMSMLTHRLLAGIDYQACEQRRLENYQYLYQRLACINALNLPARPECGPLCYPLLTENENLREALRQRRIFIPVYWLDALQRVSVDSIEHRYIRHILPLPVDHRYGLDEMQSLADFVIAYLSYTGEGSDEKN
;
A
#
# COMPACT_ATOMS: atom_id res chain seq x y z
N MET A 1 7.13 -7.19 4.97
CA MET A 1 8.54 -7.16 4.54
C MET A 1 9.53 -7.47 5.68
N LEU A 2 9.10 -7.67 6.94
CA LEU A 2 10.02 -8.03 8.03
C LEU A 2 10.36 -9.52 8.11
N SER A 3 9.37 -10.39 7.88
CA SER A 3 9.53 -11.86 7.96
C SER A 3 10.79 -12.42 7.26
N PRO A 4 11.14 -11.99 6.02
CA PRO A 4 12.37 -12.48 5.37
C PRO A 4 13.66 -12.12 6.14
N ALA A 5 13.76 -10.90 6.66
CA ALA A 5 14.93 -10.46 7.42
C ALA A 5 15.04 -11.21 8.75
N GLU A 6 13.91 -11.41 9.45
CA GLU A 6 13.85 -12.17 10.70
C GLU A 6 14.24 -13.63 10.50
N THR A 7 13.71 -14.27 9.45
CA THR A 7 14.00 -15.67 9.10
C THR A 7 15.47 -15.89 8.77
N LEU A 8 16.10 -14.92 8.10
CA LEU A 8 17.52 -14.98 7.73
C LEU A 8 18.45 -14.47 8.85
N GLY A 9 17.92 -14.02 9.99
CA GLY A 9 18.72 -13.45 11.07
C GLY A 9 19.43 -12.13 10.71
N ILE A 10 18.89 -11.39 9.73
CA ILE A 10 19.40 -10.08 9.32
C ILE A 10 19.00 -9.05 10.38
N SER A 11 19.96 -8.27 10.86
CA SER A 11 19.68 -7.20 11.82
C SER A 11 18.83 -6.11 11.18
N VAL A 12 17.72 -5.74 11.83
CA VAL A 12 16.81 -4.69 11.36
C VAL A 12 16.87 -3.51 12.33
N ARG A 13 17.12 -2.32 11.78
CA ARG A 13 16.99 -1.03 12.47
C ARG A 13 15.83 -0.25 11.87
N PHE A 14 14.96 0.28 12.73
CA PHE A 14 13.85 1.14 12.31
C PHE A 14 14.29 2.60 12.38
N TYR A 15 13.73 3.42 11.50
CA TYR A 15 13.93 4.87 11.46
C TYR A 15 12.58 5.59 11.47
N SER A 16 12.60 6.86 11.89
CA SER A 16 11.40 7.68 11.94
C SER A 16 11.11 8.40 10.64
N LEU A 17 9.84 8.72 10.43
CA LEU A 17 9.36 9.45 9.25
C LEU A 17 9.04 10.91 9.57
N ASP A 18 9.13 11.76 8.56
CA ASP A 18 8.58 13.11 8.60
C ASP A 18 7.15 13.18 8.00
N ALA A 19 6.61 14.39 7.89
CA ALA A 19 5.28 14.62 7.34
C ALA A 19 5.14 14.30 5.85
N ALA A 20 6.25 14.26 5.10
CA ALA A 20 6.31 13.88 3.70
C ALA A 20 6.56 12.37 3.51
N PHE A 21 6.51 11.57 4.57
CA PHE A 21 6.87 10.15 4.59
C PHE A 21 8.35 9.89 4.27
N ALA A 22 9.21 10.89 4.40
CA ALA A 22 10.65 10.76 4.23
C ALA A 22 11.30 10.23 5.52
N PRO A 23 12.36 9.41 5.43
CA PRO A 23 13.25 9.15 6.55
C PRO A 23 13.77 10.46 7.16
N THR A 24 13.64 10.60 8.48
CA THR A 24 14.19 11.71 9.27
C THR A 24 15.72 11.81 9.15
N ASP A 25 16.28 13.02 9.36
CA ASP A 25 17.69 13.37 9.07
C ASP A 25 18.73 12.59 9.91
N ASP A 26 18.31 12.01 11.02
CA ASP A 26 19.15 11.22 11.94
C ASP A 26 19.42 9.79 11.43
N LEU A 27 18.73 9.32 10.39
CA LEU A 27 19.07 8.06 9.72
C LEU A 27 20.45 8.16 9.04
N GLN A 28 21.43 7.41 9.55
CA GLN A 28 22.78 7.33 9.01
C GLN A 28 23.17 5.86 8.83
N PRO A 29 22.95 5.27 7.63
CA PRO A 29 23.31 3.88 7.36
C PRO A 29 24.83 3.71 7.36
N GLU A 30 25.31 2.62 7.94
CA GLU A 30 26.72 2.25 7.94
C GLU A 30 27.11 1.56 6.62
N ASN A 31 28.41 1.35 6.42
CA ASN A 31 28.89 0.56 5.29
C ASN A 31 28.37 -0.88 5.39
N GLY A 32 27.62 -1.32 4.38
CA GLY A 32 27.03 -2.66 4.32
C GLY A 32 25.55 -2.70 4.71
N ASP A 33 25.00 -1.61 5.27
CA ASP A 33 23.57 -1.51 5.49
C ASP A 33 22.80 -1.30 4.18
N TRP A 34 21.58 -1.81 4.14
CA TRP A 34 20.58 -1.47 3.15
C TRP A 34 19.49 -0.60 3.77
N VAL A 35 19.14 0.47 3.07
CA VAL A 35 17.99 1.33 3.38
C VAL A 35 16.80 0.81 2.58
N LEU A 36 15.83 0.20 3.28
CA LEU A 36 14.54 -0.13 2.68
C LEU A 36 13.66 1.13 2.66
N ALA A 37 13.52 1.75 1.49
CA ALA A 37 12.74 2.97 1.30
C ALA A 37 11.38 2.64 0.66
N VAL A 38 10.29 2.96 1.36
CA VAL A 38 8.93 2.60 0.93
C VAL A 38 8.32 3.72 0.10
N ASN A 39 7.80 3.39 -1.08
CA ASN A 39 6.92 4.30 -1.82
C ASN A 39 5.49 4.17 -1.27
N TYR A 40 5.21 4.93 -0.20
CA TYR A 40 3.94 4.91 0.50
C TYR A 40 2.78 5.28 -0.43
N PHE A 41 1.80 4.37 -0.51
CA PHE A 41 0.59 4.50 -1.31
C PHE A 41 0.78 4.70 -2.82
N GLY A 42 2.03 4.70 -3.33
CA GLY A 42 2.35 5.07 -4.71
C GLY A 42 2.19 6.57 -4.95
N LEU A 43 2.53 7.41 -3.97
CA LEU A 43 2.32 8.87 -4.01
C LEU A 43 3.58 9.68 -3.65
N VAL A 44 4.70 9.02 -3.35
CA VAL A 44 5.93 9.68 -2.85
C VAL A 44 7.12 9.45 -3.78
N ASP A 45 6.89 9.36 -5.09
CA ASP A 45 7.96 9.19 -6.10
C ASP A 45 9.02 10.30 -6.03
N ASN A 46 8.61 11.51 -5.65
CA ASN A 46 9.51 12.65 -5.44
C ASN A 46 10.54 12.43 -4.32
N LEU A 47 10.29 11.50 -3.39
CA LEU A 47 11.23 11.15 -2.33
C LEU A 47 12.51 10.53 -2.89
N ALA A 48 12.42 9.85 -4.04
CA ALA A 48 13.53 9.08 -4.61
C ALA A 48 14.78 9.93 -4.83
N GLN A 49 14.61 11.12 -5.40
CA GLN A 49 15.72 12.05 -5.65
C GLN A 49 16.41 12.44 -4.35
N SER A 50 15.66 12.87 -3.33
CA SER A 50 16.23 13.32 -2.06
C SER A 50 17.03 12.22 -1.34
N LEU A 51 16.57 10.98 -1.44
CA LEU A 51 17.25 9.83 -0.84
C LEU A 51 18.52 9.44 -1.60
N MET A 52 18.51 9.55 -2.92
CA MET A 52 19.72 9.32 -3.74
C MET A 52 20.78 10.41 -3.55
N GLU A 53 20.38 11.64 -3.19
CA GLU A 53 21.32 12.71 -2.83
C GLU A 53 21.92 12.48 -1.44
N ARG A 54 21.15 11.86 -0.53
CA ARG A 54 21.55 11.62 0.86
C ARG A 54 22.32 10.33 1.08
N PHE A 55 21.98 9.27 0.37
CA PHE A 55 22.54 7.93 0.54
C PHE A 55 23.20 7.43 -0.73
N ASN A 56 24.15 6.51 -0.59
CA ASN A 56 24.67 5.79 -1.74
C ASN A 56 23.53 4.98 -2.40
N PRO A 57 23.23 5.18 -3.71
CA PRO A 57 22.18 4.42 -4.39
C PRO A 57 22.34 2.90 -4.29
N GLN A 58 23.56 2.36 -4.22
CA GLN A 58 23.78 0.92 -4.05
C GLN A 58 23.39 0.38 -2.67
N GLN A 59 23.01 1.24 -1.73
CA GLN A 59 22.47 0.87 -0.43
C GLN A 59 20.94 0.95 -0.39
N ILE A 60 20.28 1.50 -1.41
CA ILE A 60 18.83 1.71 -1.38
C ILE A 60 18.11 0.53 -2.01
N VAL A 61 17.19 -0.07 -1.26
CA VAL A 61 16.20 -1.01 -1.77
C VAL A 61 14.83 -0.31 -1.73
N TRP A 62 14.22 -0.14 -2.90
CA TRP A 62 12.92 0.50 -3.04
C TRP A 62 11.80 -0.53 -2.80
N ASP A 63 10.96 -0.32 -1.79
CA ASP A 63 9.72 -1.07 -1.60
C ASP A 63 8.58 -0.36 -2.36
N HIS A 64 8.35 -0.82 -3.59
CA HIS A 64 7.24 -0.42 -4.45
C HIS A 64 6.06 -1.41 -4.33
N SER A 65 5.94 -2.14 -3.23
CA SER A 65 4.78 -3.01 -3.01
C SER A 65 3.46 -2.24 -3.06
N GLN A 66 3.47 -0.93 -2.76
CA GLN A 66 2.31 -0.03 -2.87
C GLN A 66 2.37 0.92 -4.08
N ALA A 67 3.33 0.74 -4.99
CA ALA A 67 3.62 1.65 -6.10
C ALA A 67 3.86 0.87 -7.41
N PHE A 68 2.93 -0.01 -7.78
CA PHE A 68 3.12 -0.95 -8.89
C PHE A 68 3.43 -0.28 -10.23
N PHE A 69 2.79 0.85 -10.50
CA PHE A 69 2.95 1.57 -11.76
C PHE A 69 4.18 2.48 -11.79
N SER A 70 4.78 2.78 -10.63
CA SER A 70 6.00 3.58 -10.55
C SER A 70 7.18 2.81 -11.14
N ALA A 71 7.89 3.44 -12.07
CA ALA A 71 9.08 2.88 -12.69
C ALA A 71 10.15 2.54 -11.62
N PRO A 72 11.01 1.53 -11.87
CA PRO A 72 12.13 1.24 -10.99
C PRO A 72 13.03 2.47 -10.86
N GLN A 73 13.36 2.83 -9.63
CA GLN A 73 14.23 3.97 -9.33
C GLN A 73 15.70 3.50 -9.30
N PRO A 74 16.68 4.39 -9.58
CA PRO A 74 18.07 4.03 -9.42
C PRO A 74 18.35 3.61 -7.96
N GLY A 75 18.97 2.44 -7.79
CA GLY A 75 19.15 1.82 -6.49
C GLY A 75 19.76 0.42 -6.62
N LEU A 76 19.93 -0.28 -5.49
CA LEU A 76 20.33 -1.69 -5.49
C LEU A 76 19.24 -2.55 -6.15
N ALA A 77 18.01 -2.35 -5.72
CA ALA A 77 16.84 -3.09 -6.18
C ALA A 77 15.53 -2.32 -5.92
N THR A 78 14.48 -2.68 -6.65
CA THR A 78 13.10 -2.28 -6.46
C THR A 78 12.23 -3.53 -6.39
N ILE A 79 11.39 -3.62 -5.37
CA ILE A 79 10.51 -4.77 -5.09
C ILE A 79 9.06 -4.35 -5.30
N TYR A 80 8.30 -5.17 -6.02
CA TYR A 80 6.88 -4.92 -6.30
C TYR A 80 5.99 -6.06 -5.83
N SER A 81 4.73 -5.73 -5.54
CA SER A 81 3.69 -6.69 -5.15
C SER A 81 2.48 -6.56 -6.07
N PRO A 82 2.40 -7.34 -7.17
CA PRO A 82 1.25 -7.30 -8.08
C PRO A 82 -0.09 -7.61 -7.38
N ARG A 83 -0.05 -8.42 -6.32
CA ARG A 83 -1.24 -8.82 -5.52
C ARG A 83 -2.00 -7.65 -4.89
N LYS A 84 -1.33 -6.51 -4.64
CA LYS A 84 -2.01 -5.33 -4.09
C LYS A 84 -2.80 -4.56 -5.15
N PHE A 85 -2.54 -4.82 -6.42
CA PHE A 85 -3.14 -4.11 -7.54
C PHE A 85 -4.07 -5.00 -8.35
N PHE A 86 -3.82 -6.31 -8.42
CA PHE A 86 -4.53 -7.26 -9.29
C PHE A 86 -4.93 -8.53 -8.56
N GLY A 87 -6.00 -9.17 -9.03
CA GLY A 87 -6.51 -10.44 -8.49
C GLY A 87 -5.65 -11.62 -8.95
N VAL A 88 -4.49 -11.78 -8.34
CA VAL A 88 -3.54 -12.87 -8.60
C VAL A 88 -3.19 -13.63 -7.31
N PRO A 89 -2.95 -14.94 -7.37
CA PRO A 89 -2.85 -15.78 -6.16
C PRO A 89 -1.51 -15.64 -5.42
N ASP A 90 -0.44 -15.34 -6.12
CA ASP A 90 0.91 -15.18 -5.58
C ASP A 90 1.67 -14.08 -6.35
N GLY A 91 2.96 -13.95 -6.07
CA GLY A 91 3.86 -13.14 -6.88
C GLY A 91 4.46 -11.94 -6.17
N GLY A 92 5.72 -11.70 -6.53
CA GLY A 92 6.50 -10.50 -6.28
C GLY A 92 7.41 -10.27 -7.49
N MET A 93 7.83 -9.03 -7.71
CA MET A 93 8.76 -8.72 -8.80
C MET A 93 9.97 -7.98 -8.22
N LEU A 94 11.13 -8.26 -8.79
CA LEU A 94 12.39 -7.61 -8.46
C LEU A 94 12.95 -6.97 -9.73
N ALA A 95 13.26 -5.68 -9.66
CA ALA A 95 13.94 -4.96 -10.72
C ALA A 95 15.18 -4.27 -10.14
N GLY A 96 16.31 -4.27 -10.83
CA GLY A 96 17.50 -3.56 -10.33
C GLY A 96 18.81 -4.11 -10.88
N ALA A 97 19.90 -3.62 -10.32
CA ALA A 97 21.24 -4.06 -10.69
C ALA A 97 21.58 -5.45 -10.14
N ILE A 98 20.91 -5.87 -9.07
CA ILE A 98 21.11 -7.19 -8.48
C ILE A 98 20.61 -8.30 -9.40
N GLN A 99 21.42 -9.34 -9.56
CA GLN A 99 21.03 -10.59 -10.20
C GLN A 99 20.73 -11.59 -9.09
N VAL A 100 19.53 -12.18 -9.12
CA VAL A 100 19.08 -13.17 -8.15
C VAL A 100 18.56 -14.37 -8.92
N ASP A 101 18.96 -15.57 -8.51
CA ASP A 101 18.40 -16.80 -9.06
C ASP A 101 16.93 -16.91 -8.65
N ILE A 102 16.06 -17.18 -9.62
CA ILE A 102 14.64 -17.39 -9.34
C ILE A 102 14.51 -18.73 -8.61
N PRO A 103 14.00 -18.76 -7.37
CA PRO A 103 13.83 -20.01 -6.65
C PRO A 103 12.78 -20.89 -7.33
N PRO A 104 12.82 -22.21 -7.12
CA PRO A 104 11.77 -23.11 -7.61
C PRO A 104 10.39 -22.68 -7.11
N THR A 105 9.35 -22.99 -7.90
CA THR A 105 7.96 -22.65 -7.58
C THR A 105 7.14 -23.92 -7.39
N GLU A 106 6.35 -23.99 -6.32
CA GLU A 106 5.32 -25.03 -6.19
C GLU A 106 4.02 -24.60 -6.88
N GLU A 107 3.84 -25.00 -8.15
CA GLU A 107 2.71 -24.55 -8.98
C GLU A 107 1.32 -24.86 -8.37
N SER A 108 1.16 -25.96 -7.63
CA SER A 108 -0.09 -26.36 -6.98
C SER A 108 -0.55 -25.40 -5.88
N ALA A 109 0.38 -24.75 -5.18
CA ALA A 109 0.06 -23.83 -4.09
C ALA A 109 -0.75 -22.61 -4.59
N SER A 110 -0.50 -22.17 -5.82
CA SER A 110 -1.24 -21.08 -6.46
C SER A 110 -2.74 -21.37 -6.60
N LEU A 111 -3.14 -22.64 -6.76
CA LEU A 111 -4.54 -23.03 -6.90
C LEU A 111 -5.32 -22.82 -5.61
N GLN A 112 -4.73 -23.20 -4.47
CA GLN A 112 -5.33 -22.96 -3.15
C GLN A 112 -5.42 -21.47 -2.85
N ARG A 113 -4.35 -20.72 -3.14
CA ARG A 113 -4.34 -19.25 -2.97
C ARG A 113 -5.35 -18.54 -3.87
N THR A 114 -5.77 -19.15 -4.99
CA THR A 114 -6.79 -18.59 -5.89
C THR A 114 -8.22 -18.69 -5.33
N GLU A 115 -8.48 -19.60 -4.38
CA GLU A 115 -9.82 -19.86 -3.85
C GLU A 115 -10.55 -18.58 -3.40
N HIS A 116 -9.86 -17.74 -2.61
CA HIS A 116 -10.46 -16.52 -2.10
C HIS A 116 -10.83 -15.51 -3.20
N LEU A 117 -10.10 -15.50 -4.32
CA LEU A 117 -10.37 -14.65 -5.48
C LEU A 117 -11.66 -15.11 -6.18
N LEU A 118 -11.82 -16.43 -6.35
CA LEU A 118 -13.01 -17.03 -6.96
C LEU A 118 -14.25 -16.84 -6.08
N ILE A 119 -14.13 -17.05 -4.76
CA ILE A 119 -15.23 -16.80 -3.82
C ILE A 119 -15.61 -15.32 -3.86
N ARG A 120 -14.63 -14.41 -3.85
CA ARG A 120 -14.90 -12.97 -3.93
C ARG A 120 -15.63 -12.59 -5.21
N LEU A 121 -15.24 -13.18 -6.35
CA LEU A 121 -15.89 -12.94 -7.63
C LEU A 121 -17.35 -13.43 -7.64
N ALA A 122 -17.62 -14.60 -7.06
CA ALA A 122 -18.94 -15.22 -7.09
C ALA A 122 -19.90 -14.71 -5.99
N GLN A 123 -19.38 -14.39 -4.81
CA GLN A 123 -20.17 -14.19 -3.58
C GLN A 123 -19.82 -12.90 -2.83
N GLY A 124 -18.86 -12.11 -3.32
CA GLY A 124 -18.43 -10.86 -2.72
C GLY A 124 -17.31 -11.01 -1.69
N ALA A 125 -16.74 -9.87 -1.27
CA ALA A 125 -15.50 -9.83 -0.48
C ALA A 125 -15.60 -10.48 0.91
N GLU A 126 -16.76 -10.36 1.57
CA GLU A 126 -16.95 -10.94 2.92
C GLU A 126 -16.91 -12.47 2.89
N ALA A 127 -17.54 -13.10 1.89
CA ALA A 127 -17.57 -14.55 1.76
C ALA A 127 -16.16 -15.15 1.57
N GLY A 128 -15.29 -14.44 0.87
CA GLY A 128 -13.91 -14.87 0.62
C GLY A 128 -12.92 -14.58 1.75
N TYR A 129 -13.34 -13.92 2.84
CA TYR A 129 -12.41 -13.39 3.83
C TYR A 129 -11.59 -14.47 4.57
N THR A 130 -12.23 -15.58 4.95
CA THR A 130 -11.53 -16.70 5.62
C THR A 130 -10.48 -17.32 4.71
N ALA A 131 -10.85 -17.61 3.45
CA ALA A 131 -9.92 -18.14 2.45
C ALA A 131 -8.79 -17.15 2.15
N TYR A 132 -9.07 -15.83 2.14
CA TYR A 132 -8.05 -14.80 1.98
C TYR A 132 -7.03 -14.84 3.12
N ARG A 133 -7.49 -14.93 4.38
CA ARG A 133 -6.61 -15.01 5.54
C ARG A 133 -5.72 -16.25 5.50
N GLN A 134 -6.26 -17.39 5.05
CA GLN A 134 -5.48 -18.62 4.86
C GLN A 134 -4.43 -18.44 3.76
N ALA A 135 -4.81 -17.87 2.60
CA ALA A 135 -3.88 -17.60 1.51
C ALA A 135 -2.72 -16.69 1.95
N GLU A 136 -3.00 -15.60 2.69
CA GLU A 136 -1.97 -14.71 3.23
C GLU A 136 -1.01 -15.44 4.18
N GLN A 137 -1.53 -16.29 5.08
CA GLN A 137 -0.69 -17.08 5.98
C GLN A 137 0.26 -18.01 5.22
N THR A 138 -0.23 -18.69 4.18
CA THR A 138 0.63 -19.57 3.35
C THR A 138 1.71 -18.82 2.58
N LEU A 139 1.59 -17.50 2.40
CA LEU A 139 2.61 -16.66 1.76
C LEU A 139 3.64 -16.15 2.77
N GLU A 140 3.22 -15.90 4.02
CA GLU A 140 4.12 -15.48 5.11
C GLU A 140 5.10 -16.58 5.52
N GLU A 141 4.68 -17.85 5.39
CA GLU A 141 5.47 -19.04 5.76
C GLU A 141 6.46 -19.49 4.67
N LEU A 142 6.45 -18.87 3.48
CA LEU A 142 7.34 -19.27 2.39
C LEU A 142 8.79 -18.81 2.62
N PRO A 143 9.79 -19.69 2.40
CA PRO A 143 11.21 -19.31 2.46
C PRO A 143 11.68 -18.49 1.23
N GLY A 144 10.77 -18.20 0.29
CA GLY A 144 11.03 -17.57 -1.00
C GLY A 144 10.81 -18.56 -2.15
N GLU A 145 9.80 -18.29 -2.99
CA GLU A 145 9.47 -19.09 -4.17
C GLU A 145 9.33 -18.20 -5.40
N GLY A 146 9.51 -18.81 -6.58
CA GLY A 146 9.24 -18.13 -7.84
C GLY A 146 7.74 -17.83 -7.98
N MET A 147 7.42 -16.92 -8.90
CA MET A 147 6.03 -16.61 -9.25
C MET A 147 5.42 -17.81 -10.02
N SER A 148 4.17 -18.17 -9.71
CA SER A 148 3.52 -19.30 -10.39
C SER A 148 3.21 -19.01 -11.85
N MET A 149 3.14 -20.06 -12.67
CA MET A 149 2.71 -19.98 -14.05
C MET A 149 1.28 -19.43 -14.17
N LEU A 150 0.42 -19.73 -13.19
CA LEU A 150 -0.93 -19.16 -13.12
C LEU A 150 -0.87 -17.64 -12.98
N THR A 151 -0.11 -17.12 -12.00
CA THR A 151 0.08 -15.68 -11.83
C THR A 151 0.67 -15.04 -13.08
N HIS A 152 1.70 -15.63 -13.69
CA HIS A 152 2.29 -15.12 -14.94
C HIS A 152 1.25 -14.96 -16.06
N ARG A 153 0.38 -15.96 -16.25
CA ARG A 153 -0.69 -15.91 -17.26
C ARG A 153 -1.75 -14.87 -16.96
N LEU A 154 -2.14 -14.73 -15.69
CA LEU A 154 -3.11 -13.72 -15.28
C LEU A 154 -2.55 -12.32 -15.51
N LEU A 155 -1.30 -12.06 -15.10
CA LEU A 155 -0.63 -10.78 -15.30
C LEU A 155 -0.42 -10.45 -16.79
N ALA A 156 -0.15 -11.45 -17.62
CA ALA A 156 -0.01 -11.25 -19.08
C ALA A 156 -1.31 -10.81 -19.77
N GLY A 157 -2.47 -11.04 -19.15
CA GLY A 157 -3.78 -10.67 -19.68
C GLY A 157 -4.27 -9.28 -19.27
N ILE A 158 -3.49 -8.52 -18.50
CA ILE A 158 -3.93 -7.23 -17.93
C ILE A 158 -3.62 -6.09 -18.89
N ASP A 159 -4.61 -5.23 -19.10
CA ASP A 159 -4.39 -3.92 -19.71
C ASP A 159 -3.92 -2.93 -18.62
N TYR A 160 -2.60 -2.87 -18.45
CA TYR A 160 -1.97 -2.03 -17.42
C TYR A 160 -2.27 -0.55 -17.62
N GLN A 161 -2.29 -0.08 -18.86
CA GLN A 161 -2.55 1.34 -19.17
C GLN A 161 -3.97 1.73 -18.78
N ALA A 162 -4.97 0.91 -19.14
CA ALA A 162 -6.35 1.17 -18.75
C ALA A 162 -6.53 1.14 -17.21
N CYS A 163 -5.87 0.19 -16.54
CA CYS A 163 -5.92 0.08 -15.08
C CYS A 163 -5.30 1.30 -14.39
N GLU A 164 -4.13 1.75 -14.86
CA GLU A 164 -3.45 2.93 -14.32
C GLU A 164 -4.29 4.19 -14.52
N GLN A 165 -4.78 4.39 -15.75
CA GLN A 165 -5.59 5.56 -16.11
C GLN A 165 -6.83 5.66 -15.23
N ARG A 166 -7.53 4.54 -14.99
CA ARG A 166 -8.71 4.57 -14.09
C ARG A 166 -8.34 4.91 -12.65
N ARG A 167 -7.21 4.42 -12.14
CA ARG A 167 -6.75 4.77 -10.79
C ARG A 167 -6.43 6.26 -10.66
N LEU A 168 -5.80 6.85 -11.68
CA LEU A 168 -5.53 8.29 -11.75
C LEU A 168 -6.82 9.11 -11.78
N GLU A 169 -7.80 8.73 -12.61
CA GLU A 169 -9.11 9.38 -12.67
C GLU A 169 -9.84 9.34 -11.33
N ASN A 170 -9.88 8.16 -10.70
CA ASN A 170 -10.52 7.95 -9.41
C ASN A 170 -9.83 8.77 -8.31
N TYR A 171 -8.49 8.76 -8.26
CA TYR A 171 -7.71 9.57 -7.34
C TYR A 171 -8.00 11.06 -7.54
N GLN A 172 -7.96 11.54 -8.79
CA GLN A 172 -8.16 12.95 -9.12
C GLN A 172 -9.55 13.43 -8.67
N TYR A 173 -10.57 12.59 -8.82
CA TYR A 173 -11.91 12.90 -8.35
C TYR A 173 -11.96 13.03 -6.82
N LEU A 174 -11.42 12.04 -6.09
CA LEU A 174 -11.38 12.10 -4.62
C LEU A 174 -10.55 13.29 -4.13
N TYR A 175 -9.41 13.59 -4.78
CA TYR A 175 -8.59 14.75 -4.45
C TYR A 175 -9.38 16.06 -4.55
N GLN A 176 -10.07 16.29 -5.66
CA GLN A 176 -10.86 17.51 -5.86
C GLN A 176 -11.96 17.70 -4.81
N ARG A 177 -12.51 16.60 -4.28
CA ARG A 177 -13.60 16.61 -3.31
C ARG A 177 -13.14 16.65 -1.86
N LEU A 178 -12.03 15.97 -1.55
CA LEU A 178 -11.61 15.69 -0.18
C LEU A 178 -10.34 16.43 0.26
N ALA A 179 -9.56 17.03 -0.66
CA ALA A 179 -8.30 17.68 -0.30
C ALA A 179 -8.47 18.81 0.73
N CYS A 180 -9.59 19.54 0.73
CA CYS A 180 -9.86 20.61 1.69
C CYS A 180 -10.09 20.13 3.13
N ILE A 181 -10.42 18.85 3.32
CA ILE A 181 -10.64 18.23 4.64
C ILE A 181 -9.57 17.18 4.96
N ASN A 182 -8.61 16.96 4.07
CA ASN A 182 -7.54 15.99 4.26
C ASN A 182 -6.34 16.67 4.94
N ALA A 183 -5.91 16.15 6.09
CA ALA A 183 -4.77 16.69 6.81
C ALA A 183 -3.41 16.30 6.18
N LEU A 184 -3.39 15.43 5.17
CA LEU A 184 -2.20 15.13 4.39
C LEU A 184 -2.02 16.14 3.25
N ASN A 185 -0.77 16.56 3.03
CA ASN A 185 -0.39 17.28 1.83
C ASN A 185 -0.11 16.28 0.69
N LEU A 186 -1.13 15.99 -0.10
CA LEU A 186 -1.03 15.04 -1.21
C LEU A 186 -0.79 15.74 -2.56
N PRO A 187 -0.10 15.08 -3.52
CA PRO A 187 0.07 15.62 -4.85
C PRO A 187 -1.27 15.71 -5.59
N ALA A 188 -1.63 16.89 -6.10
CA ALA A 188 -2.87 17.08 -6.87
C ALA A 188 -2.93 16.21 -8.13
N ARG A 189 -1.77 15.84 -8.66
CA ARG A 189 -1.55 14.98 -9.82
C ARG A 189 -0.40 14.01 -9.49
N PRO A 190 -0.70 12.76 -9.11
CA PRO A 190 0.35 11.76 -8.91
C PRO A 190 0.97 11.38 -10.26
N GLU A 191 2.22 10.91 -10.24
CA GLU A 191 2.95 10.52 -11.45
C GLU A 191 2.36 9.24 -12.08
N CYS A 192 1.97 8.30 -11.22
CA CYS A 192 1.47 6.98 -11.59
C CYS A 192 0.18 6.63 -10.84
N GLY A 193 -0.51 5.59 -11.30
CA GLY A 193 -1.76 5.11 -10.67
C GLY A 193 -1.56 4.67 -9.21
N PRO A 194 -2.13 5.37 -8.22
CA PRO A 194 -1.84 5.07 -6.82
C PRO A 194 -2.59 3.82 -6.32
N LEU A 195 -2.13 3.30 -5.19
CA LEU A 195 -2.80 2.17 -4.52
C LEU A 195 -4.18 2.59 -4.00
N CYS A 196 -4.25 3.78 -3.39
CA CYS A 196 -5.41 4.32 -2.70
C CYS A 196 -5.32 5.85 -2.60
N TYR A 197 -6.40 6.51 -2.16
CA TYR A 197 -6.40 7.89 -1.70
C TYR A 197 -6.31 7.90 -0.16
N PRO A 198 -5.16 8.23 0.44
CA PRO A 198 -5.02 8.26 1.90
C PRO A 198 -5.70 9.52 2.47
N LEU A 199 -6.79 9.35 3.21
CA LEU A 199 -7.45 10.43 3.94
C LEU A 199 -7.00 10.40 5.40
N LEU A 200 -6.31 11.44 5.85
CA LEU A 200 -5.98 11.62 7.27
C LEU A 200 -7.06 12.48 7.95
N THR A 201 -7.71 11.90 8.96
CA THR A 201 -8.75 12.57 9.75
C THR A 201 -8.70 12.11 11.20
N GLU A 202 -8.94 13.04 12.13
CA GLU A 202 -9.04 12.72 13.57
C GLU A 202 -10.35 11.99 13.92
N ASN A 203 -11.28 11.85 12.97
CA ASN A 203 -12.53 11.11 13.19
C ASN A 203 -12.29 9.59 13.14
N GLU A 204 -12.18 8.98 14.32
CA GLU A 204 -11.95 7.54 14.48
C GLU A 204 -13.14 6.67 14.04
N ASN A 205 -14.36 7.23 13.99
CA ASN A 205 -15.59 6.50 13.69
C ASN A 205 -15.86 6.35 12.19
N LEU A 206 -15.22 7.15 11.33
CA LEU A 206 -15.46 7.11 9.88
C LEU A 206 -15.15 5.74 9.27
N ARG A 207 -14.12 5.03 9.76
CA ARG A 207 -13.80 3.66 9.31
C ARG A 207 -14.96 2.69 9.53
N GLU A 208 -15.54 2.73 10.72
CA GLU A 208 -16.67 1.87 11.08
C GLU A 208 -17.91 2.24 10.26
N ALA A 209 -18.15 3.54 10.03
CA ALA A 209 -19.24 4.01 9.21
C ALA A 209 -19.08 3.56 7.73
N LEU A 210 -17.86 3.58 7.18
CA LEU A 210 -17.56 3.01 5.86
C LEU A 210 -17.82 1.50 5.83
N ARG A 211 -17.40 0.77 6.87
CA ARG A 211 -17.62 -0.68 6.99
C ARG A 211 -19.10 -1.04 7.02
N GLN A 212 -19.93 -0.27 7.72
CA GLN A 212 -21.39 -0.46 7.76
C GLN A 212 -22.04 -0.27 6.38
N ARG A 213 -21.42 0.53 5.51
CA ARG A 213 -21.79 0.67 4.10
C ARG A 213 -21.13 -0.34 3.18
N ARG A 214 -20.49 -1.38 3.74
CA ARG A 214 -19.76 -2.43 3.01
C ARG A 214 -18.57 -1.89 2.20
N ILE A 215 -17.99 -0.77 2.64
CA ILE A 215 -16.75 -0.20 2.10
C ILE A 215 -15.63 -0.61 3.04
N PHE A 216 -14.93 -1.69 2.68
CA PHE A 216 -13.86 -2.26 3.49
C PHE A 216 -12.51 -1.62 3.12
N ILE A 217 -11.94 -0.88 4.05
CA ILE A 217 -10.61 -0.26 3.91
C ILE A 217 -9.61 -0.93 4.86
N PRO A 218 -8.37 -1.21 4.40
CA PRO A 218 -7.36 -1.82 5.23
C PRO A 218 -6.86 -0.86 6.31
N VAL A 219 -6.23 -1.42 7.34
CA VAL A 219 -5.31 -0.70 8.23
C VAL A 219 -3.92 -1.22 7.93
N TYR A 220 -2.98 -0.32 7.66
CA TYR A 220 -1.60 -0.69 7.38
C TYR A 220 -0.72 -0.53 8.62
N TRP A 221 0.31 -1.37 8.72
CA TRP A 221 1.40 -1.28 9.69
C TRP A 221 0.97 -1.28 11.17
N LEU A 222 -0.12 -1.99 11.52
CA LEU A 222 -0.57 -2.14 12.91
C LEU A 222 0.51 -2.69 13.84
N ASP A 223 1.37 -3.57 13.32
CA ASP A 223 2.51 -4.14 14.04
C ASP A 223 3.52 -3.06 14.48
N ALA A 224 3.61 -1.94 13.75
CA ALA A 224 4.52 -0.86 14.09
C ALA A 224 4.08 -0.05 15.33
N LEU A 225 2.81 -0.12 15.75
CA LEU A 225 2.32 0.61 16.95
C LEU A 225 3.06 0.22 18.23
N GLN A 226 3.60 -1.01 18.30
CA GLN A 226 4.39 -1.47 19.44
C GLN A 226 5.81 -0.90 19.46
N ARG A 227 6.26 -0.32 18.34
CA ARG A 227 7.65 0.14 18.13
C ARG A 227 7.79 1.67 18.11
N VAL A 228 6.71 2.39 17.81
CA VAL A 228 6.73 3.85 17.67
C VAL A 228 6.16 4.54 18.92
N SER A 229 6.58 5.78 19.18
CA SER A 229 6.02 6.59 20.27
C SER A 229 4.57 6.98 19.99
N VAL A 230 3.73 7.06 21.03
CA VAL A 230 2.32 7.49 20.90
C VAL A 230 2.21 8.91 20.32
N ASP A 231 3.18 9.77 20.63
CA ASP A 231 3.23 11.16 20.16
C ASP A 231 3.89 11.31 18.77
N SER A 232 4.28 10.20 18.14
CA SER A 232 4.94 10.20 16.83
C SER A 232 3.96 10.38 15.66
N ILE A 233 4.47 10.88 14.54
CA ILE A 233 3.66 11.04 13.32
C ILE A 233 3.25 9.69 12.74
N GLU A 234 4.09 8.67 12.90
CA GLU A 234 3.85 7.30 12.48
C GLU A 234 2.68 6.70 13.25
N HIS A 235 2.63 6.89 14.58
CA HIS A 235 1.50 6.46 15.39
C HIS A 235 0.20 7.13 14.93
N ARG A 236 0.24 8.46 14.68
CA ARG A 236 -0.90 9.19 14.14
C ARG A 236 -1.32 8.64 12.78
N TYR A 237 -0.38 8.40 11.87
CA TYR A 237 -0.66 7.90 10.53
C TYR A 237 -1.30 6.51 10.54
N ILE A 238 -0.77 5.58 11.34
CA ILE A 238 -1.33 4.23 11.46
C ILE A 238 -2.78 4.25 11.97
N ARG A 239 -3.08 5.15 12.93
CA ARG A 239 -4.41 5.26 13.54
C ARG A 239 -5.42 5.98 12.65
N HIS A 240 -5.00 7.06 12.03
CA HIS A 240 -5.92 8.06 11.48
C HIS A 240 -5.93 8.14 9.95
N ILE A 241 -5.01 7.45 9.24
CA ILE A 241 -5.11 7.34 7.77
C ILE A 241 -6.16 6.28 7.40
N LEU A 242 -7.10 6.70 6.57
CA LEU A 242 -8.10 5.88 5.90
C LEU A 242 -7.70 5.71 4.43
N PRO A 243 -7.19 4.52 4.01
CA PRO A 243 -6.81 4.26 2.63
C PRO A 243 -8.05 4.06 1.76
N LEU A 244 -8.63 5.16 1.24
CA LEU A 244 -9.85 5.11 0.45
C LEU A 244 -9.58 4.46 -0.92
N PRO A 245 -10.46 3.54 -1.38
CA PRO A 245 -10.21 2.80 -2.60
C PRO A 245 -10.28 3.70 -3.85
N VAL A 246 -9.30 3.53 -4.75
CA VAL A 246 -9.28 4.14 -6.09
C VAL A 246 -9.11 3.09 -7.19
N ASP A 247 -9.26 1.82 -6.82
CA ASP A 247 -9.05 0.64 -7.67
C ASP A 247 -9.76 0.74 -9.03
N HIS A 248 -9.11 0.22 -10.07
CA HIS A 248 -9.55 0.31 -11.46
C HIS A 248 -10.87 -0.41 -11.77
N ARG A 249 -11.37 -1.25 -10.87
CA ARG A 249 -12.71 -1.84 -10.96
C ARG A 249 -13.82 -0.83 -10.69
N TYR A 250 -13.51 0.29 -10.06
CA TYR A 250 -14.47 1.36 -9.76
C TYR A 250 -14.48 2.44 -10.85
N GLY A 251 -15.57 3.17 -10.94
CA GLY A 251 -15.72 4.35 -11.78
C GLY A 251 -16.20 5.58 -11.01
N LEU A 252 -16.62 6.56 -11.78
CA LEU A 252 -17.02 7.87 -11.26
C LEU A 252 -18.15 7.79 -10.24
N ASP A 253 -19.15 6.93 -10.48
CA ASP A 253 -20.32 6.80 -9.60
C ASP A 253 -19.92 6.29 -8.21
N GLU A 254 -19.01 5.31 -8.12
CA GLU A 254 -18.50 4.85 -6.83
C GLU A 254 -17.66 5.92 -6.13
N MET A 255 -16.82 6.66 -6.86
CA MET A 255 -16.01 7.75 -6.29
C MET A 255 -16.88 8.91 -5.78
N GLN A 256 -17.95 9.24 -6.51
CA GLN A 256 -18.93 10.23 -6.08
C GLN A 256 -19.65 9.80 -4.81
N SER A 257 -20.20 8.57 -4.80
CA SER A 257 -20.89 8.01 -3.64
C SER A 257 -20.00 7.97 -2.40
N LEU A 258 -18.72 7.59 -2.57
CA LEU A 258 -17.73 7.57 -1.50
C LEU A 258 -17.42 8.99 -0.98
N ALA A 259 -17.13 9.93 -1.88
CA ALA A 259 -16.79 11.30 -1.49
C ALA A 259 -17.96 12.01 -0.80
N ASP A 260 -19.17 11.90 -1.36
CA ASP A 260 -20.38 12.50 -0.79
C ASP A 260 -20.66 11.96 0.61
N PHE A 261 -20.48 10.66 0.82
CA PHE A 261 -20.63 10.05 2.13
C PHE A 261 -19.60 10.55 3.14
N VAL A 262 -18.32 10.58 2.77
CA VAL A 262 -17.24 11.05 3.65
C VAL A 262 -17.47 12.51 4.06
N ILE A 263 -17.80 13.38 3.10
CA ILE A 263 -18.08 14.79 3.37
C ILE A 263 -19.27 14.93 4.31
N ALA A 264 -20.40 14.28 4.00
CA ALA A 264 -21.60 14.37 4.84
C ALA A 264 -21.34 13.87 6.28
N TYR A 265 -20.60 12.77 6.43
CA TYR A 265 -20.28 12.19 7.73
C TYR A 265 -19.40 13.12 8.57
N LEU A 266 -18.37 13.71 7.96
CA LEU A 266 -17.45 14.61 8.66
C LEU A 266 -18.10 15.97 8.99
N SER A 267 -18.96 16.50 8.12
CA SER A 267 -19.71 17.73 8.42
C SER A 267 -20.68 17.56 9.60
N TYR A 268 -21.41 16.45 9.66
CA TYR A 268 -22.40 16.21 10.73
C TYR A 268 -21.76 15.96 12.11
N THR A 269 -20.54 15.43 12.13
CA THR A 269 -19.82 15.12 13.37
C THR A 269 -18.99 16.30 13.90
N GLY A 270 -18.66 17.27 13.05
CA GLY A 270 -17.98 18.51 13.46
C GLY A 270 -18.87 19.52 14.21
N GLU A 271 -20.17 19.55 13.93
CA GLU A 271 -21.10 20.45 14.64
C GLU A 271 -21.43 20.01 16.08
N GLY A 272 -21.15 18.75 16.44
CA GLY A 272 -21.44 18.19 17.77
C GLY A 272 -20.33 18.32 18.81
N SER A 273 -19.13 18.79 18.43
CA SER A 273 -17.98 18.93 19.34
C SER A 273 -17.80 20.33 19.93
N ASP A 274 -18.48 21.35 19.40
CA ASP A 274 -18.37 22.74 19.87
C ASP A 274 -19.38 23.13 20.97
N GLU A 275 -20.27 22.22 21.40
CA GLU A 275 -21.25 22.48 22.48
C GLU A 275 -20.80 22.02 23.89
N LYS A 276 -19.52 21.69 24.07
CA LYS A 276 -18.96 21.44 25.41
C LYS A 276 -17.61 22.11 25.61
N ASN A 277 -17.64 23.42 25.86
CA ASN A 277 -16.79 24.10 26.84
C ASN A 277 -17.36 25.48 27.18
#